data_AF-A0A1B8XUE2-F1
#
_entry.id   AF-A0A1B8XUE2-F1
#
_cell.length_a   1.000
_cell.length_b   1.000
_cell.length_c   1.000
_cell.angle_alpha   90.00
_cell.angle_beta   90.00
_cell.angle_gamma   90.00
#
_symmetry.space_group_name_H-M   'P 1'
#
loop_
_entity.id
_entity.type
_entity.pdbx_description
1 polymer ?
#
loop_
_entity_poly.entity_id
_entity_poly.type
_entity_poly.pdbx_seq_one_letter_code
_entity_poly.pdbx_strand_id
1 'polypeptide(L)'
;MVSVEGLSKLVDPSQLTEEFEGSLDYNHDEWIEIRVSLEEFFNSAVHLLSRLEDLQEMLARKEFPVDVEGSRRLIDEHTQLKKKVIKAPVEELDRDGQRLLQCIRCGDGFSGRNCIPGGADFQSLVPKITSLLDKLHSTRQHLHQMWHVRKLKLDQCFQLRLFEQDAEKGSPKTIGKNAVFGGVYGSDSQPVLSSSPVVSDLLLP
;
A
#
# COMPACT_ATOMS: atom_id res chain seq x y z
N MET A 1 32.97 -1.95 -48.16
CA MET A 1 33.16 -2.95 -47.08
C MET A 1 34.16 -2.37 -46.12
N VAL A 2 33.83 -2.30 -44.82
CA VAL A 2 34.77 -1.85 -43.78
C VAL A 2 35.72 -3.02 -43.52
N SER A 3 37.03 -2.82 -43.61
CA SER A 3 37.99 -3.87 -43.24
C SER A 3 38.07 -3.99 -41.72
N VAL A 4 38.48 -5.15 -41.21
CA VAL A 4 38.63 -5.39 -39.76
C VAL A 4 39.61 -4.37 -39.16
N GLU A 5 40.67 -3.98 -39.89
CA GLU A 5 41.62 -2.94 -39.47
C GLU A 5 41.02 -1.52 -39.42
N GLY A 6 39.87 -1.30 -40.06
CA GLY A 6 39.12 -0.05 -39.99
C GLY A 6 38.13 0.01 -38.83
N LEU A 7 37.78 -1.14 -38.23
CA LEU A 7 36.76 -1.24 -37.19
C LEU A 7 37.25 -0.66 -35.85
N SER A 8 38.50 -0.93 -35.49
CA SER A 8 39.16 -0.39 -34.29
C SER A 8 39.33 1.14 -34.30
N LYS A 9 39.17 1.78 -35.47
CA LYS A 9 39.15 3.25 -35.61
C LYS A 9 37.79 3.87 -35.30
N LEU A 10 36.74 3.06 -35.25
CA LEU A 10 35.34 3.48 -35.08
C LEU A 10 34.72 2.94 -33.78
N VAL A 11 35.21 1.80 -33.30
CA VAL A 11 34.71 1.10 -32.11
C VAL A 11 35.89 0.76 -31.22
N ASP A 12 35.73 0.99 -29.92
CA ASP A 12 36.74 0.61 -28.92
C ASP A 12 36.96 -0.91 -28.96
N PRO A 13 38.21 -1.41 -29.06
CA PRO A 13 38.50 -2.84 -29.06
C PRO A 13 37.96 -3.61 -27.85
N SER A 14 37.71 -2.93 -26.72
CA SER A 14 37.07 -3.53 -25.53
C SER A 14 35.58 -3.89 -25.73
N GLN A 15 34.95 -3.38 -26.78
CA GLN A 15 33.56 -3.69 -27.16
C GLN A 15 33.46 -4.73 -28.28
N LEU A 16 34.61 -5.18 -28.80
CA LEU A 16 34.68 -6.15 -29.88
C LEU A 16 35.03 -7.52 -29.31
N THR A 17 34.41 -8.57 -29.84
CA THR A 17 34.74 -9.96 -29.53
C THR A 17 36.08 -10.36 -30.18
N GLU A 18 36.69 -11.45 -29.72
CA GLU A 18 38.01 -11.91 -30.19
C GLU A 18 38.07 -12.13 -31.72
N GLU A 19 36.95 -12.56 -32.33
CA GLU A 19 36.77 -12.71 -33.78
C GLU A 19 36.95 -11.41 -34.59
N PHE A 20 36.89 -10.24 -33.93
CA PHE A 20 37.11 -8.92 -34.52
C PHE A 20 38.34 -8.21 -33.94
N GLU A 21 39.33 -8.96 -33.44
CA GLU A 21 40.54 -8.44 -32.78
C GLU A 21 40.26 -7.60 -31.51
N GLY A 22 39.14 -7.90 -30.83
CA GLY A 22 38.76 -7.23 -29.60
C GLY A 22 39.08 -8.02 -28.33
N SER A 23 38.79 -7.41 -27.18
CA SER A 23 39.01 -8.00 -25.85
C SER A 23 37.73 -8.23 -25.06
N LEU A 24 36.56 -8.17 -25.70
CA LEU A 24 35.27 -8.45 -25.07
C LEU A 24 35.09 -9.96 -24.89
N ASP A 25 35.02 -10.38 -23.63
CA ASP A 25 34.67 -11.76 -23.28
C ASP A 25 33.15 -11.97 -23.33
N TYR A 26 32.61 -12.09 -24.54
CA TYR A 26 31.18 -12.27 -24.76
C TYR A 26 30.74 -13.72 -24.56
N ASN A 27 29.79 -13.92 -23.64
CA ASN A 27 29.13 -15.20 -23.41
C ASN A 27 27.64 -15.10 -23.76
N HIS A 28 27.22 -15.81 -24.80
CA HIS A 28 25.85 -15.78 -25.28
C HIS A 28 24.85 -16.35 -24.27
N ASP A 29 25.18 -17.48 -23.64
CA ASP A 29 24.27 -18.17 -22.71
C ASP A 29 23.98 -17.30 -21.48
N GLU A 30 25.01 -16.66 -20.94
CA GLU A 30 24.90 -15.74 -19.80
C GLU A 30 24.14 -14.46 -20.16
N TRP A 31 24.36 -13.92 -21.36
CA TRP A 31 23.58 -12.77 -21.85
C TRP A 31 22.09 -13.09 -21.94
N ILE A 32 21.75 -14.29 -22.44
CA ILE A 32 20.36 -14.77 -22.51
C ILE A 32 19.77 -14.97 -21.10
N GLU A 33 20.53 -15.55 -20.17
CA GLU A 33 20.07 -15.76 -18.79
C GLU A 33 19.73 -14.43 -18.09
N ILE A 34 20.58 -13.41 -18.24
CA ILE A 34 20.33 -12.07 -17.71
C ILE A 34 19.08 -11.45 -18.35
N ARG A 35 18.92 -11.55 -19.67
CA ARG A 35 17.74 -11.07 -20.38
C ARG A 35 16.46 -11.70 -19.88
N VAL A 36 16.42 -13.02 -19.76
CA VAL A 36 15.26 -13.77 -19.28
C VAL A 36 14.92 -13.35 -17.85
N SER A 37 15.92 -13.32 -16.96
CA SER A 37 15.74 -12.91 -15.56
C SER A 37 15.19 -11.48 -15.44
N LEU A 38 15.64 -10.55 -16.30
CA LEU A 38 15.10 -9.20 -16.35
C LEU A 38 13.64 -9.16 -16.78
N GLU A 39 13.28 -9.90 -17.83
CA GLU A 39 11.91 -9.94 -18.34
C GLU A 39 10.95 -10.53 -17.30
N GLU A 40 11.34 -11.62 -16.63
CA GLU A 40 10.58 -12.21 -15.52
C GLU A 40 10.41 -11.23 -14.36
N PHE A 41 11.47 -10.52 -13.99
CA PHE A 41 11.43 -9.49 -12.95
C PHE A 41 10.45 -8.37 -13.32
N PHE A 42 10.57 -7.79 -14.51
CA PHE A 42 9.70 -6.69 -14.94
C PHE A 42 8.23 -7.11 -14.99
N ASN A 43 7.94 -8.29 -15.53
CA ASN A 43 6.58 -8.83 -15.57
C ASN A 43 6.01 -9.01 -14.15
N SER A 44 6.80 -9.61 -13.27
CA SER A 44 6.40 -9.85 -11.88
C SER A 44 6.18 -8.54 -11.12
N ALA A 45 7.03 -7.54 -11.34
CA ALA A 45 6.96 -6.24 -10.69
C ALA A 45 5.77 -5.40 -11.16
N VAL A 46 5.51 -5.34 -12.46
CA VAL A 46 4.35 -4.64 -13.00
C VAL A 46 3.06 -5.31 -12.52
N HIS A 47 2.99 -6.65 -12.54
CA HIS A 47 1.82 -7.37 -12.07
C HIS A 47 1.58 -7.17 -10.56
N LEU A 48 2.63 -7.22 -9.74
CA LEU A 48 2.52 -6.99 -8.31
C LEU A 48 2.08 -5.56 -8.00
N LEU A 49 2.65 -4.58 -8.72
CA LEU A 49 2.31 -3.18 -8.57
C LEU A 49 0.83 -2.93 -8.90
N SER A 50 0.33 -3.46 -10.03
CA SER A 50 -1.09 -3.36 -10.40
C SER A 50 -1.99 -3.93 -9.31
N ARG A 51 -1.63 -5.08 -8.72
CA ARG A 51 -2.39 -5.66 -7.61
C ARG A 51 -2.40 -4.80 -6.36
N LEU A 52 -1.29 -4.10 -6.07
CA LEU A 52 -1.22 -3.16 -4.94
C LEU A 52 -2.08 -1.92 -5.22
N GLU A 53 -2.05 -1.38 -6.44
CA GLU A 53 -2.88 -0.25 -6.88
C GLU A 53 -4.39 -0.61 -6.80
N ASP A 54 -4.80 -1.81 -7.22
CA ASP A 54 -6.19 -2.29 -7.06
C ASP A 54 -6.62 -2.31 -5.58
N LEU A 55 -5.74 -2.78 -4.69
CA LEU A 55 -6.00 -2.79 -3.25
C LEU A 55 -6.11 -1.37 -2.67
N GLN A 56 -5.34 -0.42 -3.19
CA GLN A 56 -5.47 1.00 -2.81
C GLN A 56 -6.85 1.53 -3.21
N GLU A 57 -7.32 1.23 -4.41
CA GLU A 57 -8.65 1.64 -4.86
C GLU A 57 -9.74 1.04 -3.97
N MET A 58 -9.66 -0.25 -3.65
CA MET A 58 -10.59 -0.91 -2.73
C MET A 58 -10.59 -0.23 -1.35
N LEU A 59 -9.42 0.11 -0.80
CA LEU A 59 -9.31 0.82 0.48
C LEU A 59 -9.79 2.28 0.40
N ALA A 60 -9.72 2.92 -0.76
CA ALA A 60 -10.20 4.28 -0.97
C ALA A 60 -11.73 4.38 -1.00
N ARG A 61 -12.45 3.29 -1.29
CA ARG A 61 -13.93 3.26 -1.30
C ARG A 61 -14.47 3.67 0.07
N LYS A 62 -15.18 4.79 0.11
CA LYS A 62 -15.78 5.36 1.32
C LYS A 62 -17.16 4.76 1.57
N GLU A 63 -17.18 3.50 1.99
CA GLU A 63 -18.40 2.85 2.46
C GLU A 63 -18.50 3.04 3.98
N PHE A 64 -19.56 3.71 4.42
CA PHE A 64 -19.86 3.89 5.83
C PHE A 64 -20.99 2.96 6.24
N PRO A 65 -20.82 2.18 7.31
CA PRO A 65 -21.84 1.25 7.76
C PRO A 65 -23.06 1.97 8.34
N VAL A 66 -24.25 1.49 7.99
CA VAL A 66 -25.53 2.06 8.45
C VAL A 66 -25.91 1.50 9.84
N ASP A 67 -25.38 0.34 10.21
CA ASP A 67 -25.66 -0.37 11.46
C ASP A 67 -24.42 -1.09 12.03
N VAL A 68 -24.58 -1.67 13.22
CA VAL A 68 -23.51 -2.42 13.93
C VAL A 68 -23.06 -3.64 13.12
N GLU A 69 -23.99 -4.33 12.45
CA GLU A 69 -23.69 -5.54 11.67
C GLU A 69 -22.90 -5.22 10.39
N GLY A 70 -23.26 -4.15 9.67
CA GLY A 70 -22.51 -3.63 8.53
C GLY A 70 -21.11 -3.16 8.94
N SER A 71 -20.96 -2.57 10.12
CA SER A 71 -19.66 -2.20 10.66
C SER A 71 -18.78 -3.43 10.88
N ARG A 72 -19.34 -4.52 11.43
CA ARG A 72 -18.61 -5.78 11.64
C ARG A 72 -18.16 -6.41 10.32
N ARG A 73 -19.04 -6.45 9.31
CA ARG A 73 -18.71 -6.96 7.98
C ARG A 73 -17.55 -6.20 7.33
N LEU A 74 -17.56 -4.87 7.40
CA LEU A 74 -16.49 -4.04 6.85
C LEU A 74 -15.16 -4.24 7.59
N ILE A 75 -15.18 -4.47 8.90
CA ILE A 75 -13.99 -4.81 9.69
C ILE A 75 -13.43 -6.19 9.29
N ASP A 76 -14.29 -7.17 9.03
CA ASP A 76 -13.87 -8.50 8.57
C ASP A 76 -13.26 -8.45 7.18
N GLU A 77 -13.89 -7.75 6.23
CA GLU A 77 -13.36 -7.52 4.88
C GLU A 77 -12.00 -6.80 4.94
N HIS A 78 -11.90 -5.76 5.77
CA HIS A 78 -10.64 -5.10 6.08
C HIS A 78 -9.63 -6.16 6.56
N THR A 79 -9.92 -6.93 7.60
CA THR A 79 -8.97 -7.94 8.10
C THR A 79 -8.51 -8.94 7.04
N GLN A 80 -9.37 -9.32 6.08
CA GLN A 80 -9.01 -10.18 4.95
C GLN A 80 -8.07 -9.50 3.95
N LEU A 81 -8.34 -8.25 3.54
CA LEU A 81 -7.46 -7.51 2.65
C LEU A 81 -6.06 -7.36 3.27
N LYS A 82 -5.93 -7.20 4.60
CA LYS A 82 -4.63 -7.08 5.29
C LYS A 82 -3.75 -8.28 5.01
N LYS A 83 -4.34 -9.47 5.07
CA LYS A 83 -3.65 -10.73 4.84
C LYS A 83 -3.13 -10.82 3.41
N LYS A 84 -3.88 -10.28 2.43
CA LYS A 84 -3.45 -10.24 1.02
C LYS A 84 -2.24 -9.31 0.84
N VAL A 85 -2.23 -8.15 1.51
CA VAL A 85 -1.10 -7.21 1.47
C VAL A 85 0.15 -7.80 2.10
N ILE A 86 0.04 -8.42 3.28
CA ILE A 86 1.19 -9.00 3.98
C ILE A 86 1.79 -10.19 3.23
N LYS A 87 0.97 -10.94 2.50
CA LYS A 87 1.42 -12.09 1.68
C LYS A 87 1.93 -11.67 0.30
N ALA A 88 1.93 -10.39 -0.03
CA ALA A 88 2.47 -9.91 -1.30
C ALA A 88 4.00 -10.15 -1.32
N PRO A 89 4.56 -10.80 -2.36
CA PRO A 89 5.98 -11.19 -2.40
C PRO A 89 6.90 -10.01 -2.77
N VAL A 90 6.72 -8.86 -2.12
CA VAL A 90 7.49 -7.64 -2.43
C VAL A 90 8.96 -7.81 -2.03
N GLU A 91 9.24 -8.49 -0.91
CA GLU A 91 10.58 -8.79 -0.42
C GLU A 91 11.35 -9.73 -1.35
N GLU A 92 10.66 -10.72 -1.91
CA GLU A 92 11.27 -11.65 -2.85
C GLU A 92 11.69 -10.93 -4.13
N LEU A 93 10.80 -10.07 -4.62
CA LEU A 93 11.02 -9.29 -5.81
C LEU A 93 12.09 -8.20 -5.62
N ASP A 94 12.18 -7.61 -4.42
CA ASP A 94 13.28 -6.72 -4.07
C ASP A 94 14.62 -7.45 -4.14
N ARG A 95 14.73 -8.63 -3.52
CA ARG A 95 15.95 -9.45 -3.60
C ARG A 95 16.33 -9.78 -5.04
N ASP A 96 15.37 -10.15 -5.88
CA ASP A 96 15.65 -10.46 -7.29
C ASP A 96 16.08 -9.22 -8.07
N GLY A 97 15.45 -8.06 -7.82
CA GLY A 97 15.86 -6.77 -8.38
C GLY A 97 17.26 -6.34 -7.94
N GLN A 98 17.61 -6.50 -6.66
CA GLN A 98 18.95 -6.19 -6.15
C GLN A 98 20.01 -7.12 -6.78
N ARG A 99 19.69 -8.42 -6.92
CA ARG A 99 20.58 -9.37 -7.60
C ARG A 99 20.85 -8.96 -9.04
N LEU A 100 19.80 -8.60 -9.78
CA LEU A 100 19.91 -8.10 -11.16
C LEU A 100 20.74 -6.81 -11.26
N LEU A 101 20.52 -5.86 -10.35
CA LEU A 101 21.31 -4.63 -10.28
C LEU A 101 22.79 -4.90 -10.02
N GLN A 102 23.10 -5.83 -9.11
CA GLN A 102 24.47 -6.24 -8.83
C GLN A 102 25.12 -6.88 -10.07
N CYS A 103 24.44 -7.81 -10.72
CA CYS A 103 24.95 -8.45 -11.93
C CYS A 103 25.23 -7.43 -13.05
N ILE A 104 24.33 -6.48 -13.28
CA ILE A 104 24.51 -5.46 -14.32
C ILE A 104 25.67 -4.51 -13.97
N ARG A 105 25.80 -4.08 -12.70
CA ARG A 105 26.78 -3.06 -12.29
C ARG A 105 28.19 -3.59 -12.11
N CYS A 106 28.34 -4.78 -11.54
CA CYS A 106 29.66 -5.35 -11.25
C CYS A 106 30.22 -6.14 -12.44
N GLY A 107 29.37 -6.56 -13.39
CA GLY A 107 29.77 -7.53 -14.41
C GLY A 107 30.11 -8.90 -13.81
N ASP A 108 29.67 -9.14 -12.58
CA ASP A 108 29.61 -10.46 -11.97
C ASP A 108 28.32 -11.09 -12.45
N GLY A 109 28.37 -11.85 -13.55
CA GLY A 109 27.22 -12.64 -13.95
C GLY A 109 26.84 -13.66 -12.87
N PHE A 110 25.72 -14.37 -13.06
CA PHE A 110 25.17 -15.27 -12.03
C PHE A 110 26.13 -16.41 -11.62
N SER A 111 27.12 -16.70 -12.46
CA SER A 111 28.13 -17.74 -12.24
C SER A 111 29.38 -17.27 -11.46
N GLY A 112 29.47 -15.99 -11.07
CA GLY A 112 30.62 -15.45 -10.30
C GLY A 112 31.93 -15.40 -11.11
N ARG A 113 31.85 -15.54 -12.42
CA ARG A 113 32.94 -15.18 -13.35
C ARG A 113 32.75 -13.74 -13.76
N ASN A 114 33.86 -13.01 -13.81
CA ASN A 114 33.92 -11.60 -14.15
C ASN A 114 33.78 -11.46 -15.68
N CYS A 115 32.55 -11.59 -16.18
CA CYS A 115 32.22 -11.57 -17.60
C CYS A 115 31.04 -10.61 -17.83
N ILE A 116 31.25 -9.71 -18.80
CA ILE A 116 30.37 -8.62 -19.25
C ILE A 116 30.03 -7.60 -18.15
N PRO A 117 30.74 -6.46 -18.05
CA PRO A 117 30.11 -5.23 -17.57
C PRO A 117 28.97 -4.99 -18.56
N GLY A 118 27.72 -5.24 -18.12
CA GLY A 118 26.54 -5.28 -18.98
C GLY A 118 26.69 -4.26 -20.09
N GLY A 119 26.89 -4.75 -21.33
CA GLY A 119 27.03 -3.89 -22.50
C GLY A 119 25.96 -2.81 -22.42
N ALA A 120 26.28 -1.58 -22.85
CA ALA A 120 25.51 -0.36 -22.62
C ALA A 120 23.96 -0.55 -22.59
N ASP A 121 23.44 -1.46 -23.41
CA ASP A 121 22.13 -2.10 -23.38
C ASP A 121 21.52 -2.29 -21.97
N PHE A 122 22.18 -2.99 -21.04
CA PHE A 122 21.61 -3.29 -19.71
C PHE A 122 21.78 -2.15 -18.71
N GLN A 123 22.85 -1.35 -18.84
CA GLN A 123 23.05 -0.18 -17.98
C GLN A 123 21.88 0.81 -18.11
N SER A 124 21.31 0.91 -19.31
CA SER A 124 20.11 1.73 -19.55
C SER A 124 18.86 1.27 -18.76
N LEU A 125 18.84 0.02 -18.29
CA LEU A 125 17.72 -0.58 -17.54
C LEU A 125 17.87 -0.42 -16.02
N VAL A 126 19.09 -0.19 -15.52
CA VAL A 126 19.37 0.08 -14.10
C VAL A 126 18.40 1.12 -13.50
N PRO A 127 18.22 2.33 -14.08
CA PRO A 127 17.29 3.30 -13.50
C PRO A 127 15.83 2.82 -13.53
N LYS A 128 15.43 2.00 -14.51
CA LYS A 128 14.09 1.44 -14.59
C LYS A 128 13.83 0.42 -13.48
N ILE A 129 14.80 -0.46 -13.22
CA ILE A 129 14.73 -1.46 -12.14
C ILE A 129 14.61 -0.76 -10.80
N THR A 130 15.50 0.20 -10.51
CA THR A 130 15.49 0.95 -9.26
C THR A 130 14.17 1.72 -9.08
N SER A 131 13.72 2.45 -10.11
CA SER A 131 12.45 3.19 -10.04
C SER A 131 11.24 2.28 -9.79
N LEU A 132 11.25 1.06 -10.32
CA LEU A 132 10.13 0.13 -10.14
C LEU A 132 10.11 -0.45 -8.73
N LEU A 133 11.28 -0.78 -8.15
CA LEU A 133 11.41 -1.16 -6.74
C LEU A 133 10.95 -0.03 -5.81
N ASP A 134 11.40 1.21 -6.07
CA ASP A 134 10.98 2.38 -5.29
C ASP A 134 9.46 2.56 -5.35
N LYS A 135 8.86 2.42 -6.55
CA LYS A 135 7.40 2.52 -6.72
C LYS A 135 6.67 1.41 -5.95
N LEU A 136 7.15 0.16 -5.99
CA LEU A 136 6.57 -0.95 -5.23
C LEU A 136 6.62 -0.68 -3.71
N HIS A 137 7.78 -0.26 -3.19
CA HIS A 137 7.93 0.06 -1.78
C HIS A 137 7.05 1.23 -1.35
N SER A 138 7.02 2.30 -2.13
CA SER A 138 6.18 3.48 -1.88
C SER A 138 4.69 3.11 -1.87
N THR A 139 4.24 2.35 -2.88
CA THR A 139 2.84 1.90 -3.01
C THR A 139 2.43 1.03 -1.82
N ARG A 140 3.29 0.09 -1.40
CA ARG A 140 3.07 -0.76 -0.21
C ARG A 140 3.01 0.07 1.07
N GLN A 141 3.94 1.00 1.26
CA GLN A 141 3.95 1.88 2.43
C GLN A 141 2.69 2.74 2.48
N HIS A 142 2.29 3.32 1.35
CA HIS A 142 1.05 4.09 1.25
C HIS A 142 -0.18 3.23 1.58
N LEU A 143 -0.22 2.00 1.07
CA LEU A 143 -1.29 1.06 1.37
C LEU A 143 -1.38 0.75 2.88
N HIS A 144 -0.24 0.59 3.57
CA HIS A 144 -0.20 0.45 5.03
C HIS A 144 -0.72 1.69 5.78
N GLN A 145 -0.47 2.90 5.26
CA GLN A 145 -0.99 4.13 5.86
C GLN A 145 -2.50 4.24 5.67
N MET A 146 -2.99 4.05 4.44
CA MET A 146 -4.44 4.03 4.13
C MET A 146 -5.16 3.00 4.98
N TRP A 147 -4.53 1.82 5.16
CA TRP A 147 -5.02 0.77 6.04
C TRP A 147 -5.27 1.24 7.45
N HIS A 148 -4.26 1.87 8.05
CA HIS A 148 -4.29 2.32 9.43
C HIS A 148 -5.39 3.37 9.63
N VAL A 149 -5.49 4.33 8.71
CA VAL A 149 -6.55 5.35 8.72
C VAL A 149 -7.93 4.72 8.57
N ARG A 150 -8.14 3.79 7.62
CA ARG A 150 -9.43 3.12 7.43
C ARG A 150 -9.82 2.31 8.67
N LYS A 151 -8.86 1.64 9.32
CA LYS A 151 -9.11 0.91 10.56
C LYS A 151 -9.64 1.85 11.65
N LEU A 152 -8.95 2.96 11.89
CA LEU A 152 -9.36 3.93 12.91
C LEU A 152 -10.77 4.45 12.67
N LYS A 153 -11.11 4.75 11.41
CA LYS A 153 -12.46 5.21 11.04
C LYS A 153 -13.52 4.15 11.26
N LEU A 154 -13.25 2.89 10.90
CA LEU A 154 -14.18 1.78 11.15
C LEU A 154 -14.39 1.56 12.66
N ASP A 155 -13.32 1.64 13.46
CA ASP A 155 -13.39 1.52 14.91
C ASP A 155 -14.25 2.66 15.52
N GLN A 156 -14.06 3.91 15.05
CA GLN A 156 -14.87 5.05 15.46
C GLN A 156 -16.35 4.90 15.06
N CYS A 157 -16.63 4.48 13.81
CA CYS A 157 -18.00 4.25 13.36
C CYS A 157 -18.69 3.16 14.19
N PHE A 158 -17.98 2.08 14.48
CA PHE A 158 -18.49 0.99 15.31
C PHE A 158 -18.83 1.48 16.72
N GLN A 159 -17.93 2.24 17.35
CA GLN A 159 -18.18 2.83 18.68
C GLN A 159 -19.39 3.78 18.67
N LEU A 160 -19.53 4.61 17.64
CA LEU A 160 -20.68 5.50 17.48
C LEU A 160 -21.99 4.70 17.39
N ARG A 161 -22.02 3.61 16.61
CA ARG A 161 -23.21 2.75 16.48
C ARG A 161 -23.57 2.04 17.78
N LEU A 162 -22.58 1.62 18.58
CA LEU A 162 -22.84 1.07 19.91
C LEU A 162 -23.47 2.12 20.83
N PHE A 163 -22.93 3.33 20.84
CA PHE A 163 -23.48 4.43 21.62
C PHE A 163 -24.92 4.78 21.22
N GLU A 164 -25.20 4.88 19.92
CA GLU A 164 -26.57 5.13 19.40
C GLU A 164 -27.54 4.05 19.87
N GLN A 165 -27.15 2.78 19.80
CA GLN A 165 -27.97 1.65 20.23
C GLN A 165 -28.25 1.68 21.75
N ASP A 166 -27.26 2.06 22.56
CA ASP A 166 -27.39 2.15 24.01
C ASP A 166 -28.28 3.34 24.41
N ALA A 167 -28.13 4.48 23.74
CA ALA A 167 -28.99 5.65 23.95
C ALA A 167 -30.46 5.37 23.60
N GLU A 168 -30.72 4.62 22.52
CA GLU A 168 -32.07 4.26 22.11
C GLU A 168 -32.74 3.30 23.10
N LYS A 169 -31.99 2.34 23.65
CA LYS A 169 -32.46 1.43 24.73
C LYS A 169 -32.65 2.14 26.07
N GLY A 170 -31.88 3.19 26.36
CA GLY A 170 -31.97 4.00 27.57
C GLY A 170 -33.08 5.05 27.56
N SER A 171 -33.77 5.25 26.43
CA SER A 171 -34.86 6.23 26.33
C SER A 171 -36.14 5.72 27.03
N PRO A 172 -36.66 6.39 28.09
CA PRO A 172 -37.84 5.94 28.79
C PRO A 172 -39.10 6.16 27.93
N LYS A 173 -39.52 5.14 27.18
CA LYS A 173 -40.87 5.05 26.61
C LYS A 173 -41.90 4.72 27.71
N THR A 174 -42.13 5.61 28.68
CA THR A 174 -43.36 5.65 29.51
C THR A 174 -43.32 6.78 30.55
N ILE A 175 -43.70 8.01 30.18
CA ILE A 175 -44.48 8.88 31.08
C ILE A 175 -45.54 9.57 30.23
N GLY A 176 -46.74 9.02 30.22
CA GLY A 176 -47.85 9.64 29.49
C GLY A 176 -48.95 8.68 29.04
N LYS A 177 -49.31 7.70 29.89
CA LYS A 177 -50.65 7.08 29.94
C LYS A 177 -50.70 6.17 31.17
N ASN A 178 -51.68 6.45 32.04
CA ASN A 178 -52.09 5.67 33.21
C ASN A 178 -51.29 5.82 34.51
N ALA A 179 -51.61 6.88 35.25
CA ALA A 179 -51.75 6.81 36.71
C ALA A 179 -52.75 7.87 37.17
N VAL A 180 -54.04 7.59 36.95
CA VAL A 180 -55.10 8.10 37.83
C VAL A 180 -54.90 7.38 39.16
N PHE A 181 -54.40 8.07 40.18
CA PHE A 181 -54.58 7.64 41.56
C PHE A 181 -54.60 8.85 42.49
N GLY A 182 -55.78 9.09 43.07
CA GLY A 182 -55.97 9.67 44.40
C GLY A 182 -55.60 11.14 44.59
N GLY A 183 -56.53 12.04 44.30
CA GLY A 183 -56.53 13.37 44.90
C GLY A 183 -56.93 13.29 46.38
N VAL A 184 -56.09 13.81 47.27
CA VAL A 184 -56.51 14.38 48.56
C VAL A 184 -55.69 15.65 48.79
N TYR A 185 -56.41 16.78 48.72
CA TYR A 185 -56.20 18.15 49.26
C TYR A 185 -54.91 18.36 50.09
N GLY A 186 -54.01 19.30 49.74
CA GLY A 186 -54.15 20.77 49.94
C GLY A 186 -53.93 21.09 51.42
N SER A 187 -52.99 21.90 51.90
CA SER A 187 -52.35 23.13 51.43
C SER A 187 -51.06 23.27 52.29
N ASP A 188 -49.97 23.86 51.83
CA ASP A 188 -49.74 25.28 52.14
C ASP A 188 -48.62 25.88 51.28
N SER A 189 -48.96 27.01 50.66
CA SER A 189 -48.15 28.22 50.49
C SER A 189 -46.78 28.17 49.79
N GLN A 190 -46.84 28.54 48.51
CA GLN A 190 -45.86 29.24 47.66
C GLN A 190 -45.36 30.59 48.25
N PRO A 191 -44.54 31.42 47.55
CA PRO A 191 -43.30 31.20 46.77
C PRO A 191 -42.23 32.30 47.07
N VAL A 192 -41.04 32.27 46.46
CA VAL A 192 -40.46 33.43 45.73
C VAL A 192 -39.23 33.06 44.92
N LEU A 193 -39.18 33.64 43.72
CA LEU A 193 -38.24 33.47 42.62
C LEU A 193 -36.95 34.27 42.85
N SER A 194 -35.80 33.70 42.49
CA SER A 194 -34.60 34.48 42.15
C SER A 194 -33.83 33.80 41.00
N SER A 195 -33.85 34.48 39.85
CA SER A 195 -32.81 34.67 38.83
C SER A 195 -31.88 33.52 38.39
N SER A 196 -32.08 33.12 37.12
CA SER A 196 -31.17 32.76 36.00
C SER A 196 -29.65 33.04 36.11
N PRO A 197 -28.79 32.61 35.13
CA PRO A 197 -28.82 31.47 34.19
C PRO A 197 -27.50 30.64 34.21
N VAL A 198 -27.52 29.42 33.67
CA VAL A 198 -26.30 28.60 33.45
C VAL A 198 -25.77 28.81 32.02
N VAL A 199 -24.66 29.54 31.98
CA VAL A 199 -23.46 29.48 31.12
C VAL A 199 -23.47 28.51 29.93
N SER A 200 -23.30 29.12 28.76
CA SER A 200 -22.83 28.57 27.48
C SER A 200 -21.35 28.17 27.49
N ASP A 201 -20.98 27.41 26.46
CA ASP A 201 -19.64 27.30 25.84
C ASP A 201 -18.81 26.04 26.07
N LEU A 202 -18.46 25.44 24.92
CA LEU A 202 -17.15 24.88 24.47
C LEU A 202 -17.44 23.63 23.62
N LEU A 203 -17.67 23.71 22.31
CA LEU A 203 -16.80 24.06 21.17
C LEU A 203 -15.44 23.33 21.10
N LEU A 204 -15.30 22.60 19.98
CA LEU A 204 -14.14 21.95 19.34
C LEU A 204 -12.79 22.69 19.50
N PRO A 205 -11.67 21.94 19.41
CA PRO A 205 -11.06 21.58 18.12
C PRO A 205 -11.00 20.07 17.84
#